data_AF-A0A239DK60-F1
#
_entry.id   AF-A0A239DK60-F1
#
_cell.length_a   1.000
_cell.length_b   1.000
_cell.length_c   1.000
_cell.angle_alpha   90.00
_cell.angle_beta   90.00
_cell.angle_gamma   90.00
#
_symmetry.space_group_name_H-M   'P 1'
#
loop_
_entity.id
_entity.type
_entity.pdbx_description
1 polymer ?
#
loop_
_entity_poly.entity_id
_entity_poly.type
_entity_poly.pdbx_seq_one_letter_code
_entity_poly.pdbx_strand_id
1 'polypeptide(L)'
;MTPIPESKKSHLWRKIIWHTDPDLSPLGPFHSAEIYCCEEANGYAVWYVRRLARDDRRGHGVVENGDYLLGYFSRARRDDAIERAVLIANCRESADDIIAEIDRLAGDAQKV
;
A
#
# COMPACT_ATOMS: atom_id res chain seq x y z
N MET A 1 8.92 9.21 -19.33
CA MET A 1 8.05 8.27 -18.59
C MET A 1 8.93 7.12 -18.09
N THR A 2 9.47 7.25 -16.89
CA THR A 2 10.31 6.21 -16.29
C THR A 2 9.38 5.14 -15.73
N PRO A 3 9.48 3.87 -16.16
CA PRO A 3 8.61 2.82 -15.66
C PRO A 3 8.88 2.61 -14.17
N ILE A 4 7.82 2.65 -13.37
CA ILE A 4 7.84 2.22 -11.97
C ILE A 4 8.36 0.78 -11.97
N PRO A 5 9.35 0.42 -11.13
CA PRO A 5 9.89 -0.93 -11.11
C PRO A 5 8.75 -1.94 -10.94
N GLU A 6 8.58 -2.82 -11.91
CA GLU A 6 7.69 -3.98 -11.77
C GLU A 6 8.25 -4.84 -10.64
N SER A 7 7.57 -4.83 -9.50
CA SER A 7 7.77 -5.84 -8.46
C SER A 7 7.57 -7.21 -9.10
N LYS A 8 8.50 -8.14 -8.88
CA LYS A 8 8.40 -9.56 -9.30
C LYS A 8 7.20 -10.31 -8.67
N LYS A 9 6.38 -9.63 -7.87
CA LYS A 9 5.15 -10.18 -7.29
C LYS A 9 4.04 -10.15 -8.33
N SER A 10 3.39 -11.29 -8.54
CA SER A 10 2.19 -11.39 -9.37
C SER A 10 1.02 -10.69 -8.67
N HIS A 11 0.85 -9.39 -8.94
CA HIS A 11 -0.25 -8.62 -8.39
C HIS A 11 -1.55 -9.00 -9.11
N LEU A 12 -2.54 -9.46 -8.33
CA LEU A 12 -3.90 -9.61 -8.82
C LEU A 12 -4.58 -8.25 -8.96
N TRP A 13 -4.22 -7.32 -8.09
CA TRP A 13 -4.70 -5.94 -8.11
C TRP A 13 -3.71 -5.04 -7.38
N ARG A 14 -3.53 -3.80 -7.82
CA ARG A 14 -2.65 -2.80 -7.19
C ARG A 14 -3.21 -1.39 -7.41
N LYS A 15 -3.07 -0.53 -6.42
CA LYS A 15 -3.27 0.92 -6.56
C LYS A 15 -2.19 1.67 -5.80
N ILE A 16 -1.54 2.58 -6.50
CA ILE A 16 -0.69 3.59 -5.87
C ILE A 16 -1.62 4.67 -5.34
N ILE A 17 -1.64 4.84 -4.02
CA ILE A 17 -2.46 5.86 -3.36
C ILE A 17 -1.83 7.23 -3.57
N TRP A 18 -0.51 7.28 -3.44
CA TRP A 18 0.27 8.49 -3.60
C TRP A 18 1.71 8.14 -3.98
N HIS A 19 2.36 9.00 -4.74
CA HIS A 19 3.80 8.97 -4.94
C HIS A 19 4.34 10.39 -5.12
N THR A 20 5.62 10.58 -4.83
CA THR A 20 6.31 11.83 -5.13
C THR A 20 6.29 12.07 -6.63
N ASP A 21 5.95 13.30 -7.03
CA ASP A 21 6.01 13.71 -8.43
C ASP A 21 7.49 13.74 -8.89
N PRO A 22 7.87 12.90 -9.88
CA PRO A 22 9.23 12.86 -10.38
C PRO A 22 9.67 14.19 -11.03
N ASP A 23 8.75 15.00 -11.53
CA ASP A 23 9.08 16.30 -12.15
C ASP A 23 9.42 17.36 -11.09
N LEU A 24 8.80 17.25 -9.91
CA LEU A 24 9.07 18.15 -8.77
C LEU A 24 10.27 17.71 -7.93
N SER A 25 10.70 16.45 -8.04
CA SER A 25 11.84 15.91 -7.31
C SER A 25 12.63 14.90 -8.15
N PRO A 26 13.27 15.36 -9.24
CA PRO A 26 13.91 14.48 -10.23
C PRO A 26 15.14 13.71 -9.70
N LEU A 27 15.74 14.18 -8.59
CA LEU A 27 16.89 13.57 -7.93
C LEU A 27 16.60 13.18 -6.47
N GLY A 28 15.35 13.35 -6.01
CA GLY A 28 14.96 13.08 -4.63
C GLY A 28 14.63 11.60 -4.38
N PRO A 29 14.59 11.16 -3.11
CA PRO A 29 14.07 9.83 -2.78
C PRO A 29 12.62 9.70 -3.24
N PHE A 30 12.32 8.65 -4.01
CA PHE A 30 10.96 8.34 -4.44
C PHE A 30 10.16 7.81 -3.26
N HIS A 31 9.29 8.65 -2.69
CA HIS A 31 8.34 8.25 -1.68
C HIS A 31 7.03 7.80 -2.32
N SER A 32 6.40 6.79 -1.75
CA SER A 32 5.12 6.28 -2.20
C SER A 32 4.35 5.59 -1.09
N ALA A 33 3.04 5.53 -1.27
CA ALA A 33 2.12 4.71 -0.50
C ALA A 33 1.26 3.92 -1.48
N GLU A 34 1.22 2.60 -1.32
CA GLU A 34 0.45 1.74 -2.22
C GLU A 34 -0.18 0.56 -1.50
N ILE A 35 -1.29 0.09 -2.05
CA ILE A 35 -1.92 -1.16 -1.66
C ILE A 35 -1.92 -2.11 -2.84
N TYR A 36 -1.65 -3.38 -2.58
CA TYR A 36 -1.83 -4.44 -3.56
C TYR A 36 -2.37 -5.71 -2.94
N CYS A 37 -3.02 -6.51 -3.79
CA CYS A 37 -3.37 -7.89 -3.54
C CYS A 37 -2.52 -8.77 -4.45
N CYS A 38 -1.88 -9.79 -3.90
CA CYS A 38 -1.10 -10.77 -4.67
C CYS A 38 -1.45 -12.21 -4.28
N GLU A 39 -1.14 -13.13 -5.19
CA GLU A 39 -1.19 -14.55 -4.90
C GLU A 39 0.07 -14.97 -4.13
N GLU A 40 -0.14 -15.77 -3.09
CA GLU A 40 0.89 -16.35 -2.25
C GLU A 40 0.75 -17.88 -2.25
N ALA A 41 1.79 -18.60 -1.83
CA ALA A 41 1.83 -20.06 -1.90
C ALA A 41 0.58 -20.74 -1.32
N ASN A 42 -0.03 -20.21 -0.24
CA ASN A 42 -1.18 -20.83 0.43
C ASN A 42 -2.50 -20.02 0.33
N GLY A 43 -2.57 -18.98 -0.51
CA GLY A 43 -3.71 -18.06 -0.49
C GLY A 43 -3.43 -16.72 -1.15
N TYR A 44 -4.10 -15.67 -0.66
CA TYR A 44 -3.97 -14.30 -1.16
C TYR A 44 -3.66 -13.35 -0.02
N ALA A 45 -2.76 -12.40 -0.27
CA ALA A 45 -2.34 -11.42 0.72
C ALA A 45 -2.64 -10.00 0.24
N VAL A 46 -3.16 -9.19 1.15
CA VAL A 46 -3.36 -7.75 0.96
C VAL A 46 -2.27 -7.02 1.71
N TRP A 47 -1.45 -6.30 0.97
CA TRP A 47 -0.29 -5.60 1.49
C TRP A 47 -0.48 -4.09 1.37
N TYR A 48 0.06 -3.37 2.35
CA TYR A 48 0.27 -1.94 2.30
C TYR A 48 1.77 -1.64 2.37
N VAL A 49 2.29 -0.96 1.35
CA VAL A 49 3.69 -0.53 1.31
C VAL A 49 3.72 0.96 1.58
N ARG A 50 4.38 1.31 2.69
CA ARG A 50 4.52 2.68 3.15
C ARG A 50 5.97 3.12 3.03
N ARG A 51 6.21 4.15 2.22
CA ARG A 51 7.51 4.81 2.04
C ARG A 51 7.27 6.31 1.99
N LEU A 52 7.06 6.96 3.13
CA LEU A 52 6.89 8.41 3.23
C LEU A 52 8.17 9.10 3.73
N ALA A 53 8.31 10.40 3.47
CA ALA A 53 9.39 11.17 4.06
C ALA A 53 9.26 11.22 5.59
N ARG A 54 10.36 11.42 6.32
CA ARG A 54 10.37 11.42 7.78
C ARG A 54 9.47 12.52 8.38
N ASP A 55 9.37 13.63 7.68
CA ASP A 55 8.58 14.81 8.01
C ASP A 55 7.26 14.91 7.22
N ASP A 56 6.93 13.87 6.45
CA ASP A 56 5.65 13.82 5.74
C ASP A 56 4.50 13.77 6.77
N ARG A 57 3.53 14.65 6.60
CA ARG A 57 2.38 14.79 7.51
C ARG A 57 1.23 13.87 7.12
N ARG A 58 1.33 13.16 5.99
CA ARG A 58 0.38 12.15 5.55
C ARG A 58 0.55 10.91 6.43
N GLY A 59 -0.54 10.49 7.08
CA GLY A 59 -0.54 9.29 7.92
C GLY A 59 -0.42 9.54 9.42
N HIS A 60 -0.34 8.45 10.18
CA HIS A 60 -0.14 8.48 11.62
C HIS A 60 1.34 8.45 11.95
N GLY A 61 1.83 9.44 12.70
CA GLY A 61 3.25 9.59 13.06
C GLY A 61 3.88 8.46 13.89
N VAL A 62 3.09 7.44 14.26
CA VAL A 62 3.54 6.22 14.95
C VAL A 62 3.81 5.05 14.00
N VAL A 63 3.32 5.13 12.76
CA VAL A 63 3.51 4.07 11.76
C VAL A 63 4.78 4.34 10.97
N GLU A 64 5.72 3.40 11.08
CA GLU A 64 7.01 3.51 10.39
C GLU A 64 6.88 3.15 8.91
N ASN A 65 7.89 3.50 8.11
CA ASN A 65 7.99 2.94 6.77
C ASN A 65 8.24 1.43 6.83
N GLY A 66 7.54 0.67 5.98
CA GLY A 66 7.59 -0.78 5.95
C GLY A 66 6.49 -1.38 5.09
N ASP A 67 6.48 -2.71 5.01
CA ASP A 67 5.45 -3.47 4.32
C ASP A 67 4.55 -4.12 5.37
N TYR A 68 3.25 -3.85 5.29
CA TYR A 68 2.27 -4.25 6.29
C TYR A 68 1.29 -5.24 5.69
N LEU A 69 1.17 -6.42 6.32
CA LEU A 69 0.17 -7.41 5.94
C LEU A 69 -1.18 -7.01 6.54
N LEU A 70 -2.06 -6.43 5.73
CA LEU A 70 -3.39 -5.98 6.16
C LEU A 70 -4.42 -7.10 6.21
N GLY A 71 -4.14 -8.22 5.55
CA GLY A 71 -5.02 -9.39 5.57
C GLY A 71 -4.49 -10.55 4.74
N TYR A 72 -4.84 -11.75 5.19
CA TYR A 72 -4.56 -13.00 4.50
C TYR A 72 -5.85 -13.78 4.28
N PHE A 73 -6.02 -14.30 3.07
CA PHE A 73 -7.22 -14.98 2.62
C PHE A 73 -6.84 -16.35 2.07
N SER A 74 -7.68 -17.36 2.34
CA SER A 74 -7.46 -18.70 1.81
C SER A 74 -7.63 -18.74 0.29
N ARG A 75 -7.11 -19.77 -0.37
CA ARG A 75 -7.18 -19.93 -1.84
C ARG A 75 -8.60 -19.90 -2.44
N ALA A 76 -9.63 -20.18 -1.65
CA ALA A 76 -11.02 -20.14 -2.11
C ALA A 76 -11.64 -18.73 -2.08
N ARG A 77 -10.96 -17.75 -1.47
CA ARG A 77 -11.48 -16.40 -1.17
C ARG A 77 -10.71 -15.32 -1.94
N ARG A 78 -10.49 -15.56 -3.24
CA ARG A 78 -9.77 -14.64 -4.13
C ARG A 78 -10.48 -13.29 -4.21
N ASP A 79 -11.78 -13.32 -4.50
CA ASP A 79 -12.55 -12.10 -4.75
C ASP A 79 -12.66 -11.25 -3.49
N ASP A 80 -12.85 -11.88 -2.31
CA ASP A 80 -12.83 -11.19 -1.01
C ASP A 80 -11.50 -10.48 -0.74
N ALA A 81 -10.37 -11.08 -1.14
CA ALA A 81 -9.06 -10.46 -0.97
C ALA A 81 -8.90 -9.22 -1.87
N ILE A 82 -9.37 -9.32 -3.12
CA ILE A 82 -9.37 -8.20 -4.07
C ILE A 82 -10.32 -7.10 -3.60
N GLU A 83 -11.53 -7.45 -3.20
CA GLU A 83 -12.53 -6.52 -2.67
C GLU A 83 -12.00 -5.78 -1.44
N ARG A 84 -11.38 -6.51 -0.50
CA ARG A 84 -10.71 -5.90 0.66
C ARG A 84 -9.68 -4.86 0.23
N ALA A 85 -8.80 -5.18 -0.72
CA ALA A 85 -7.78 -4.27 -1.21
C ALA A 85 -8.40 -3.03 -1.87
N VAL A 86 -9.43 -3.21 -2.71
CA VAL A 86 -10.14 -2.13 -3.40
C VAL A 86 -10.84 -1.22 -2.39
N LEU A 87 -11.56 -1.78 -1.42
CA LEU A 87 -12.30 -0.99 -0.43
C LEU A 87 -11.36 -0.16 0.45
N ILE A 88 -10.24 -0.73 0.90
CA ILE A 88 -9.26 0.01 1.71
C ILE A 88 -8.67 1.15 0.86
N ALA A 89 -8.29 0.88 -0.38
CA ALA A 89 -7.63 1.85 -1.25
C ALA A 89 -8.56 2.96 -1.79
N ASN A 90 -9.87 2.88 -1.52
CA ASN A 90 -10.88 3.86 -1.91
C ASN A 90 -11.78 4.26 -0.73
N CYS A 91 -11.32 4.10 0.51
CA CYS A 91 -12.13 4.34 1.70
C CYS A 91 -12.41 5.84 1.97
N ARG A 92 -11.69 6.74 1.32
CA ARG A 92 -11.77 8.21 1.45
C ARG A 92 -11.50 8.87 0.09
N GLU A 93 -11.76 10.18 0.02
CA GLU A 93 -11.62 10.98 -1.21
C GLU A 93 -10.18 11.47 -1.43
N SER A 94 -9.48 11.88 -0.37
CA SER A 94 -8.11 12.41 -0.46
C SER A 94 -7.06 11.32 -0.20
N ALA A 95 -5.92 11.39 -0.89
CA ALA A 95 -4.83 10.45 -0.67
C ALA A 95 -4.32 10.49 0.78
N ASP A 96 -4.27 11.68 1.38
CA ASP A 96 -3.81 11.91 2.74
C ASP A 96 -4.71 11.19 3.76
N ASP A 97 -6.04 11.28 3.59
CA ASP A 97 -7.01 10.59 4.45
C ASP A 97 -6.99 9.08 4.24
N ILE A 98 -6.80 8.62 2.99
CA ILE A 98 -6.64 7.18 2.70
C ILE A 98 -5.41 6.65 3.44
N ILE A 99 -4.26 7.35 3.35
CA ILE A 99 -3.02 6.95 4.02
C ILE A 99 -3.21 6.92 5.54
N ALA A 100 -3.87 7.92 6.14
CA ALA A 100 -4.16 7.93 7.57
C ALA A 100 -5.03 6.76 8.01
N GLU A 101 -6.09 6.43 7.27
CA GLU A 101 -6.95 5.28 7.57
C GLU A 101 -6.19 3.96 7.44
N ILE A 102 -5.35 3.81 6.41
CA ILE A 102 -4.54 2.60 6.24
C ILE A 102 -3.49 2.48 7.35
N ASP A 103 -2.86 3.58 7.75
CA ASP A 103 -1.90 3.60 8.86
C ASP A 103 -2.58 3.13 10.16
N ARG A 104 -3.85 3.50 10.39
CA ARG A 104 -4.62 2.99 11.53
C ARG A 104 -4.78 1.47 11.47
N LEU A 105 -5.01 0.88 10.29
CA LEU A 105 -5.05 -0.57 10.11
C LEU A 105 -3.67 -1.21 10.27
N ALA A 106 -2.62 -0.52 9.80
CA ALA A 106 -1.24 -0.98 9.86
C ALA A 106 -0.68 -0.99 11.29
N GLY A 107 -1.18 -0.12 12.18
CA GLY A 107 -0.81 -0.10 13.60
C GLY A 107 -1.08 -1.41 14.34
N ASP A 108 -2.09 -2.17 13.91
CA ASP A 108 -2.44 -3.49 14.44
C ASP A 108 -1.92 -4.64 13.55
N ALA A 109 -1.28 -4.32 12.43
CA ALA A 109 -0.86 -5.30 11.43
C ALA A 109 0.56 -5.83 11.67
N GLN A 110 0.86 -6.96 11.03
CA GLN A 110 2.23 -7.47 10.99
C GLN A 110 3.06 -6.65 10.00
N LYS A 111 4.05 -5.94 10.52
CA LYS A 111 5.13 -5.30 9.75
C LYS A 111 6.17 -6.36 9.35
N VAL A 112 6.60 -6.33 8.09
CA VAL A 112 7.68 -7.16 7.52
C VAL A 112 8.83 -6.29 7.04
#